data_AF-A0A2D4NUT3-F1
#
_entry.id   AF-A0A2D4NUT3-F1
#
_cell.length_a   1.000
_cell.length_b   1.000
_cell.length_c   1.000
_cell.angle_alpha   90.00
_cell.angle_beta   90.00
_cell.angle_gamma   90.00
#
_symmetry.space_group_name_H-M   'P 1'
#
loop_
_entity.id
_entity.type
_entity.pdbx_description
1 polymer ?
#
loop_
_entity_poly.entity_id
_entity_poly.type
_entity_poly.pdbx_seq_one_letter_code
_entity_poly.pdbx_strand_id
1 'polypeptide(L)'
;GTLTDVQKKVLAAYDQMIQESKLLVETTDTVYDKIIQCQKAGMELHEELHNLGTKEGLKGRKLSKAIESFAWNITVLKGQGDLLRNAKNEAIENMKQIQLACLSRGLSK
;
A
#
# COMPACT_ATOMS: atom_id res chain seq x y z
N GLY A 1 37.67 -17.24 9.93
CA GLY A 1 36.97 -18.41 9.36
C GLY A 1 36.12 -17.94 8.19
N THR A 2 35.95 -18.78 7.16
CA THR A 2 35.09 -18.50 6.01
C THR A 2 33.61 -18.61 6.40
N LEU A 3 32.79 -17.65 5.95
CA LEU A 3 31.33 -17.69 6.11
C LEU A 3 30.76 -18.96 5.45
N THR A 4 29.86 -19.64 6.16
CA THR A 4 29.10 -20.76 5.59
C THR A 4 28.13 -20.24 4.52
N ASP A 5 27.71 -21.11 3.62
CA ASP A 5 26.77 -20.71 2.56
C ASP A 5 25.40 -20.30 3.11
N VAL A 6 24.99 -20.86 4.26
CA VAL A 6 23.79 -20.42 4.98
C VAL A 6 23.95 -18.98 5.46
N GLN A 7 25.10 -18.64 6.06
CA GLN A 7 25.35 -17.27 6.54
C GLN A 7 25.37 -16.26 5.39
N LYS A 8 25.97 -16.61 4.24
CA LYS A 8 25.95 -15.76 3.04
C LYS A 8 24.53 -15.51 2.54
N LYS A 9 23.69 -16.56 2.49
CA LYS A 9 22.28 -16.45 2.07
C LYS A 9 21.47 -15.56 3.00
N VAL A 10 21.67 -15.70 4.32
CA VAL A 10 21.00 -14.85 5.31
C VAL A 10 21.38 -13.38 5.11
N LEU A 11 22.67 -13.07 4.93
CA LEU A 11 23.12 -11.70 4.67
C LEU A 11 22.50 -11.12 3.39
N ALA A 12 22.45 -11.90 2.31
CA ALA A 12 21.81 -11.48 1.06
C ALA A 12 20.31 -11.21 1.23
N ALA A 13 19.61 -12.03 2.01
CA ALA A 13 18.19 -11.83 2.30
C ALA A 13 17.93 -10.54 3.10
N TYR A 14 18.78 -10.25 4.10
CA TYR A 14 18.69 -8.98 4.85
C TYR A 14 18.98 -7.77 3.96
N ASP A 15 19.99 -7.84 3.10
CA ASP A 15 20.29 -6.75 2.17
C ASP A 15 19.10 -6.49 1.23
N GLN A 16 18.54 -7.54 0.62
CA GLN A 16 17.35 -7.43 -0.23
C GLN A 16 16.17 -6.79 0.53
N MET A 17 15.88 -7.27 1.73
CA MET A 17 14.79 -6.73 2.57
C MET A 17 15.02 -5.25 2.90
N ILE A 18 16.26 -4.84 3.18
CA ILE A 18 16.59 -3.43 3.44
C ILE A 18 16.35 -2.58 2.19
N GLN A 19 16.76 -3.04 1.01
CA GLN A 19 16.53 -2.29 -0.25
C GLN A 19 15.03 -2.16 -0.56
N GLU A 20 14.27 -3.25 -0.43
CA GLU A 20 12.82 -3.24 -0.65
C GLU A 20 12.10 -2.34 0.37
N SER A 21 12.53 -2.36 1.63
CA SER A 21 11.97 -1.49 2.68
C SER A 21 12.20 -0.01 2.38
N LYS A 22 13.41 0.35 1.90
CA LYS A 22 13.71 1.73 1.49
C LYS A 22 12.85 2.17 0.32
N LEU A 23 12.78 1.34 -0.72
CA LEU A 23 11.95 1.62 -1.90
C LEU A 23 10.48 1.80 -1.50
N LEU A 24 9.96 0.93 -0.63
CA LEU A 24 8.59 1.03 -0.14
C LEU A 24 8.36 2.34 0.61
N VAL A 25 9.28 2.74 1.50
CA VAL A 25 9.17 3.98 2.28
C VAL A 25 9.19 5.22 1.39
N GLU A 26 10.06 5.23 0.37
CA GLU A 26 10.24 6.32 -0.59
C GLU A 26 9.02 6.48 -1.52
N THR A 27 8.43 5.38 -1.97
CA THR A 27 7.37 5.39 -2.99
C THR A 27 5.95 5.47 -2.41
N THR A 28 5.75 4.99 -1.18
CA THR A 28 4.43 4.89 -0.55
C THR A 28 3.66 6.20 -0.55
N ASP A 29 4.28 7.33 -0.19
CA ASP A 29 3.54 8.60 -0.05
C ASP A 29 2.95 9.04 -1.40
N THR A 30 3.73 8.91 -2.47
CA THR A 30 3.26 9.25 -3.83
C THR A 30 2.12 8.34 -4.28
N VAL A 31 2.19 7.04 -3.99
CA VAL A 31 1.13 6.09 -4.36
C VAL A 31 -0.12 6.30 -3.50
N TYR A 32 0.05 6.53 -2.21
CA TYR A 32 -1.02 6.83 -1.27
C TYR A 32 -1.78 8.10 -1.67
N ASP A 33 -1.07 9.17 -2.04
CA ASP A 33 -1.70 10.41 -2.51
C ASP A 33 -2.55 10.18 -3.76
N LYS A 34 -2.06 9.37 -4.71
CA LYS A 34 -2.84 8.98 -5.89
C LYS A 34 -4.09 8.18 -5.52
N ILE A 35 -3.97 7.25 -4.56
CA ILE A 35 -5.11 6.48 -4.05
C ILE A 35 -6.17 7.42 -3.45
N ILE A 36 -5.76 8.38 -2.61
CA ILE A 36 -6.68 9.34 -1.99
C ILE A 36 -7.33 10.27 -3.03
N GLN A 37 -6.55 10.74 -4.01
CA GLN A 37 -7.09 11.55 -5.11
C GLN A 37 -8.12 10.77 -5.94
N CYS A 38 -7.81 9.53 -6.32
CA CYS A 38 -8.74 8.65 -7.03
C CYS A 38 -9.99 8.34 -6.20
N GLN A 39 -9.85 8.11 -4.89
CA GLN A 39 -10.97 7.90 -3.98
C GLN A 39 -11.89 9.13 -3.96
N LYS A 40 -11.31 10.34 -3.81
CA LYS A 40 -12.07 11.60 -3.79
C LYS A 40 -12.84 11.81 -5.09
N ALA A 41 -12.17 11.67 -6.24
CA ALA A 41 -12.82 11.77 -7.54
C ALA A 41 -13.90 10.69 -7.74
N GLY A 42 -13.67 9.48 -7.22
CA GLY A 42 -14.68 8.42 -7.21
C GLY A 42 -15.91 8.80 -6.39
N MET A 43 -15.73 9.39 -5.20
CA MET A 43 -16.84 9.83 -4.37
C MET A 43 -17.66 10.94 -5.04
N GLU A 44 -17.01 11.92 -5.67
CA GLU A 44 -17.67 12.97 -6.45
C GLU A 44 -18.48 12.37 -7.61
N LEU A 45 -17.90 11.42 -8.37
CA LEU A 45 -18.60 10.73 -9.46
C LEU A 45 -19.79 9.89 -8.96
N HIS A 46 -19.68 9.29 -7.77
CA HIS A 46 -20.76 8.48 -7.19
C HIS A 46 -22.05 9.30 -6.98
N GLU A 47 -21.94 10.59 -6.68
CA GLU A 47 -23.09 11.49 -6.50
C GLU A 47 -23.91 11.65 -7.80
N GLU A 48 -23.23 11.64 -8.95
CA GLU A 48 -23.85 11.77 -10.27
C GLU A 48 -24.20 10.42 -10.92
N LEU A 49 -23.65 9.32 -10.41
CA LEU A 49 -23.70 8.01 -11.03
C LEU A 49 -25.11 7.47 -11.24
N HIS A 50 -26.04 7.80 -10.33
CA HIS A 50 -27.45 7.42 -10.49
C HIS A 50 -28.09 8.08 -11.71
N ASN A 51 -27.85 9.38 -11.90
CA ASN A 51 -28.40 10.15 -13.01
C ASN A 51 -27.76 9.72 -14.34
N LEU A 52 -26.44 9.49 -14.34
CA LEU A 52 -25.72 8.97 -15.49
C LEU A 52 -26.25 7.59 -15.88
N GLY A 53 -26.38 6.67 -14.93
CA GLY A 53 -26.90 5.34 -15.21
C GLY A 53 -28.32 5.36 -15.78
N THR A 54 -29.18 6.22 -15.23
CA THR A 54 -30.55 6.41 -15.75
C THR A 54 -30.56 6.97 -17.17
N LYS A 55 -29.70 7.96 -17.45
CA LYS A 55 -29.53 8.56 -18.78
C LYS A 55 -29.06 7.54 -19.82
N GLU A 56 -28.18 6.63 -19.43
CA GLU A 56 -27.69 5.51 -20.25
C GLU A 56 -28.66 4.31 -20.30
N GLY A 57 -29.88 4.47 -19.76
CA GLY A 57 -30.95 3.48 -19.84
C GLY A 57 -30.90 2.36 -18.80
N LEU A 58 -30.02 2.42 -17.80
CA LEU A 58 -30.05 1.51 -16.64
C LEU A 58 -31.25 1.83 -15.75
N LYS A 59 -31.95 0.79 -15.29
CA LYS A 59 -33.14 0.92 -14.44
C LYS A 59 -33.21 -0.19 -13.40
N GLY A 60 -33.96 0.07 -12.32
CA GLY A 60 -34.28 -0.90 -11.28
C GLY A 60 -33.03 -1.58 -10.70
N ARG A 61 -33.10 -2.89 -10.52
CA ARG A 61 -32.03 -3.69 -9.90
C ARG A 61 -30.66 -3.56 -10.59
N LYS A 62 -30.64 -3.37 -11.92
CA LYS A 62 -29.38 -3.23 -12.68
C LYS A 62 -28.67 -1.92 -12.32
N LEU A 63 -29.43 -0.83 -12.16
CA LEU A 63 -28.90 0.47 -11.75
C LEU A 63 -28.39 0.41 -10.30
N SER A 64 -29.19 -0.12 -9.37
CA SER A 64 -28.79 -0.26 -7.96
C SER A 64 -27.51 -1.06 -7.81
N LYS A 65 -27.39 -2.20 -8.51
CA LYS A 65 -26.17 -3.03 -8.45
C LYS A 65 -24.94 -2.32 -9.01
N ALA A 66 -25.10 -1.50 -10.06
CA ALA A 66 -23.99 -0.73 -10.62
C ALA A 66 -23.47 0.32 -9.62
N ILE A 67 -24.39 1.01 -8.93
CA ILE A 67 -24.05 2.01 -7.90
C ILE A 67 -23.37 1.34 -6.70
N GLU A 68 -23.95 0.25 -6.18
CA GLU A 68 -23.37 -0.51 -5.07
C GLU A 68 -21.98 -1.06 -5.41
N SER A 69 -21.81 -1.63 -6.61
CA SER A 69 -20.53 -2.13 -7.06
C SER A 69 -19.48 -1.02 -7.16
N PHE A 70 -19.88 0.18 -7.58
CA PHE A 70 -18.98 1.32 -7.65
C PHE A 70 -18.58 1.82 -6.26
N ALA A 71 -19.52 1.92 -5.31
CA ALA A 71 -19.24 2.26 -3.92
C ALA A 71 -18.29 1.24 -3.27
N TRP A 72 -18.42 -0.05 -3.61
CA TRP A 72 -17.48 -1.08 -3.15
C TRP A 72 -16.07 -0.85 -3.68
N ASN A 73 -15.91 -0.47 -4.96
CA ASN A 73 -14.58 -0.17 -5.52
C ASN A 73 -13.89 0.99 -4.79
N ILE A 74 -14.63 2.04 -4.41
CA ILE A 74 -14.10 3.15 -3.60
C ILE A 74 -13.62 2.63 -2.24
N THR A 75 -14.39 1.77 -1.60
CA THR A 75 -14.05 1.19 -0.28
C THR A 75 -12.81 0.30 -0.38
N VAL A 76 -12.71 -0.52 -1.42
CA VAL A 76 -11.51 -1.35 -1.69
C VAL A 76 -10.29 -0.45 -1.90
N LEU A 77 -10.41 0.61 -2.70
CA LEU A 77 -9.33 1.54 -2.97
C LEU A 77 -8.81 2.21 -1.69
N LYS A 78 -9.73 2.67 -0.82
CA LYS A 78 -9.38 3.17 0.51
C LYS A 78 -8.62 2.13 1.33
N GLY A 79 -9.11 0.89 1.37
CA GLY A 79 -8.46 -0.22 2.08
C GLY A 79 -7.03 -0.51 1.58
N GLN A 80 -6.79 -0.39 0.27
CA GLN A 80 -5.42 -0.51 -0.28
C GLN A 80 -4.50 0.61 0.21
N GLY A 81 -5.00 1.84 0.34
CA GLY A 81 -4.26 2.95 0.93
C GLY A 81 -3.87 2.70 2.38
N ASP A 82 -4.82 2.19 3.18
CA ASP A 82 -4.56 1.85 4.59
C ASP A 82 -3.52 0.74 4.73
N LEU A 83 -3.61 -0.32 3.90
CA LEU A 83 -2.63 -1.41 3.86
C LEU A 83 -1.23 -0.90 3.47
N LEU A 84 -1.14 -0.05 2.46
CA LEU A 84 0.13 0.52 2.01
C LEU A 84 0.80 1.34 3.13
N ARG A 85 0.02 2.16 3.84
CA ARG A 85 0.52 2.96 4.96
C ARG A 85 1.01 2.08 6.12
N ASN A 86 0.28 1.00 6.42
CA ASN A 86 0.69 0.03 7.44
C ASN A 86 2.00 -0.67 7.04
N ALA A 87 2.11 -1.14 5.80
CA ALA A 87 3.32 -1.77 5.28
C ALA A 87 4.54 -0.84 5.35
N LYS A 88 4.37 0.46 5.05
CA LYS A 88 5.43 1.47 5.24
C LYS A 88 5.86 1.58 6.71
N ASN A 89 4.91 1.63 7.63
CA ASN A 89 5.21 1.74 9.07
C ASN A 89 5.98 0.51 9.58
N GLU A 90 5.55 -0.69 9.17
CA GLU A 90 6.24 -1.94 9.49
C GLU A 90 7.66 -1.97 8.90
N ALA A 91 7.85 -1.53 7.66
CA ALA A 91 9.16 -1.43 7.04
C ALA A 91 10.10 -0.47 7.80
N ILE A 92 9.59 0.69 8.23
CA ILE A 92 10.34 1.64 9.05
C ILE A 92 10.76 1.01 10.37
N GLU A 93 9.85 0.29 11.03
CA GLU A 93 10.13 -0.34 12.31
C GLU A 93 11.15 -1.49 12.17
N ASN A 94 11.02 -2.32 11.14
CA ASN A 94 11.99 -3.37 10.83
C ASN A 94 13.39 -2.78 10.59
N MET A 95 13.49 -1.68 9.85
CA MET A 95 14.78 -1.00 9.64
C MET A 95 15.38 -0.45 10.94
N LYS A 96 14.57 0.10 11.85
CA LYS A 96 15.04 0.53 13.18
C LYS A 96 15.57 -0.64 14.00
N GLN A 97 14.87 -1.77 14.01
CA GLN A 97 15.31 -2.96 14.75
C GLN A 97 16.66 -3.48 14.24
N ILE A 98 16.89 -3.47 12.93
CA ILE A 98 18.19 -3.81 12.33
C ILE A 98 19.27 -2.83 12.81
N GLN A 99 19.00 -1.52 12.76
CA GLN A 99 19.95 -0.51 13.22
C GLN A 99 20.30 -0.69 14.71
N LEU A 100 19.29 -0.92 15.57
CA LEU A 100 19.49 -1.17 16.99
C LEU A 100 20.30 -2.44 17.24
N ALA A 101 20.05 -3.51 16.48
CA ALA A 101 20.85 -4.72 16.55
C ALA A 101 22.32 -4.45 16.20
N CYS A 102 22.59 -3.69 15.12
CA CYS A 102 23.94 -3.29 14.75
C CYS A 102 24.63 -2.46 15.85
N LEU A 103 23.94 -1.47 16.42
CA LEU A 103 24.45 -0.63 17.51
C LEU A 103 24.78 -1.46 18.76
N SER A 104 23.88 -2.34 19.18
CA SER A 104 24.09 -3.21 20.36
C SER A 104 25.29 -4.14 20.22
N ARG A 105 25.69 -4.45 18.98
CA ARG A 105 26.83 -5.31 18.66
C ARG A 105 28.11 -4.52 18.35
N GLY A 106 28.08 -3.19 18.44
CA GLY A 106 29.20 -2.32 18.09
C GLY A 106 29.56 -2.33 16.60
N LEU A 107 28.62 -2.73 15.74
CA LEU A 107 28.81 -2.84 14.29
C LEU A 107 28.50 -1.53 13.55
N SER A 108 27.84 -0.58 14.21
CA SER A 108 27.60 0.77 13.72
C SER A 108 28.18 1.78 14.73
N LYS A 109 28.84 2.83 14.24
CA LYS A 109 29.21 4.00 15.05
C LYS A 109 27.99 4.86 15.34
#